data_AF-A0A8S3YNF4-F1
#
_entry.id   AF-A0A8S3YNF4-F1
#
_cell.length_a   1.000
_cell.length_b   1.000
_cell.length_c   1.000
_cell.angle_alpha   90.00
_cell.angle_beta   90.00
_cell.angle_gamma   90.00
#
_symmetry.space_group_name_H-M   'P 1'
#
loop_
_entity.id
_entity.type
_entity.pdbx_description
1 polymer ?
#
loop_
_entity_poly.entity_id
_entity_poly.type
_entity_poly.pdbx_seq_one_letter_code
_entity_poly.pdbx_strand_id
1 'polypeptide(L)' 'MADIDIDVSRLPDDVRERLAELDLELSEGDITQKGYEKKRLRLLGPYAKQQNNE' A
#
# COMPACT_ATOMS: atom_id res chain seq x y z
N MET A 1 -6.14 -8.10 -11.91
CA MET A 1 -5.40 -7.16 -11.05
C MET A 1 -5.59 -7.68 -9.65
N ALA A 2 -4.55 -8.33 -9.10
CA ALA A 2 -4.63 -9.01 -7.82
C ALA A 2 -4.64 -7.94 -6.72
N ASP A 3 -5.83 -7.62 -6.23
CA ASP A 3 -5.96 -6.82 -5.02
C ASP A 3 -5.41 -7.67 -3.89
N ILE A 4 -4.26 -7.26 -3.35
CA ILE A 4 -3.75 -7.82 -2.10
C ILE A 4 -4.87 -7.54 -1.10
N ASP A 5 -5.55 -8.59 -0.63
CA ASP A 5 -6.67 -8.55 0.32
C ASP A 5 -6.16 -8.01 1.67
N ILE A 6 -5.89 -6.71 1.68
CA ILE A 6 -5.53 -5.95 2.86
C ILE A 6 -6.78 -5.19 3.18
N ASP A 7 -7.45 -5.62 4.23
CA ASP A 7 -8.65 -4.99 4.74
C ASP A 7 -8.30 -3.55 5.16
N VAL A 8 -8.48 -2.62 4.22
CA VAL A 8 -8.18 -1.20 4.38
C VAL A 8 -8.98 -0.61 5.55
N SER A 9 -10.13 -1.21 5.87
CA SER A 9 -10.98 -0.84 6.99
C SER A 9 -10.38 -1.19 8.36
N ARG A 10 -9.43 -2.14 8.39
CA ARG A 10 -8.69 -2.55 9.60
C ARG A 10 -7.34 -1.84 9.75
N LEU A 11 -6.94 -1.05 8.75
CA LEU A 11 -5.71 -0.28 8.80
C LEU A 11 -5.90 0.98 9.67
N PRO A 12 -4.85 1.39 10.42
CA PRO A 12 -4.87 2.66 11.12
C PRO A 12 -5.04 3.83 10.14
N ASP A 13 -5.58 4.94 10.65
CA ASP A 13 -5.80 6.16 9.86
C ASP A 13 -4.51 6.63 9.19
N ASP A 14 -3.39 6.65 9.91
CA ASP A 14 -2.08 7.02 9.34
C ASP A 14 -1.70 6.19 8.10
N VAL A 15 -2.04 4.91 8.08
CA VAL A 15 -1.73 4.03 6.94
C VAL A 15 -2.67 4.31 5.77
N ARG A 16 -3.95 4.56 6.04
CA ARG A 16 -4.93 4.94 5.00
C ARG A 16 -4.58 6.28 4.37
N GLU A 17 -4.19 7.26 5.19
CA GLU A 17 -3.76 8.58 4.72
C GLU A 17 -2.53 8.45 3.81
N ARG A 18 -1.53 7.69 4.25
CA ARG A 18 -0.33 7.40 3.44
C ARG A 18 -0.63 6.66 2.15
N LEU A 19 -1.59 5.73 2.14
CA LEU A 19 -2.02 5.06 0.90
C LEU A 19 -2.69 6.04 -0.06
N ALA A 20 -3.54 6.93 0.46
CA ALA A 20 -4.21 7.95 -0.34
C ALA A 20 -3.19 8.93 -0.95
N GLU A 21 -2.18 9.36 -0.17
CA GLU A 21 -1.07 10.16 -0.69
C GLU A 21 -0.31 9.44 -1.82
N LEU A 22 -0.03 8.14 -1.66
CA LEU A 22 0.65 7.34 -2.68
C LEU A 22 -0.16 7.25 -3.98
N ASP A 23 -1.47 7.07 -3.88
CA ASP A 23 -2.35 6.99 -5.04
C ASP A 23 -2.43 8.34 -5.77
N LEU A 24 -2.44 9.43 -5.00
CA LEU A 24 -2.37 10.78 -5.54
C LEU A 24 -1.03 11.03 -6.26
N GLU A 25 0.11 10.75 -5.61
CA GLU A 25 1.45 10.87 -6.21
C GLU A 25 1.55 10.05 -7.52
N LEU A 26 0.93 8.85 -7.55
CA LEU A 26 0.91 8.00 -8.74
C LEU A 26 0.04 8.61 -9.86
N SER A 27 -1.12 9.18 -9.50
CA SER A 27 -2.03 9.84 -10.43
C SER A 27 -1.47 11.15 -10.97
N GLU A 28 -0.70 11.87 -10.17
CA GLU A 28 0.01 13.09 -10.57
C GLU A 28 1.27 12.78 -11.39
N GLY A 29 1.76 11.54 -11.33
CA GLY A 29 2.95 11.09 -12.05
C GLY A 29 4.26 11.39 -11.34
N ASP A 30 4.21 11.81 -10.06
CA ASP A 30 5.39 12.01 -9.21
C ASP A 30 6.10 10.70 -8.89
N ILE A 31 5.36 9.59 -8.87
CA ILE A 31 5.92 8.24 -8.74
C ILE A 31 5.48 7.33 -9.88
N THR A 32 6.32 6.35 -10.17
CA THR A 32 5.98 5.27 -11.10
C THR A 32 5.22 4.16 -10.38
N GLN A 33 4.50 3.34 -11.14
CA GLN A 33 3.79 2.16 -10.60
C GLN A 33 4.71 1.26 -9.75
N LYS A 34 5.97 1.08 -10.18
CA LYS A 34 6.99 0.34 -9.40
C LYS A 34 7.34 1.03 -8.07
N GLY A 35 7.38 2.36 -8.05
CA GLY A 35 7.61 3.14 -6.84
C GLY A 35 6.42 3.03 -5.87
N TYR A 36 5.20 3.14 -6.40
CA TYR A 36 3.96 2.95 -5.65
C TYR A 36 3.90 1.59 -4.98
N GLU A 37 4.10 0.50 -5.74
CA GLU A 37 4.08 -0.86 -5.19
C GLU A 37 5.11 -1.05 -4.08
N LYS A 38 6.33 -0.52 -4.25
CA LYS A 38 7.40 -0.61 -3.25
C LYS A 38 7.07 0.17 -1.97
N LYS A 39 6.54 1.39 -2.11
CA LYS A 39 6.11 2.21 -0.96
C LYS A 39 4.89 1.57 -0.26
N ARG A 40 3.90 1.09 -1.02
CA ARG A 40 2.71 0.37 -0.54
C ARG A 40 3.10 -0.90 0.21
N LEU A 41 3.98 -1.74 -0.34
CA LEU A 41 4.51 -2.94 0.34
C LEU A 41 5.26 -2.61 1.62
N ARG A 42 5.99 -1.50 1.69
CA ARG A 42 6.70 -1.09 2.91
C ARG A 42 5.74 -0.60 3.99
N LEU A 43 4.73 0.16 3.58
CA LEU A 43 3.69 0.69 4.46
C LEU A 43 2.79 -0.42 4.99
N LEU A 44 2.39 -1.33 4.10
CA LEU A 44 1.53 -2.46 4.41
C LEU A 44 2.30 -3.65 4.96
N GLY A 45 3.61 -3.77 4.75
CA GLY A 45 4.46 -4.87 5.23
C GLY A 45 4.24 -5.31 6.69
N PRO A 46 4.12 -4.41 7.67
CA PRO A 46 3.79 -4.79 9.05
C PRO A 46 2.38 -5.36 9.21
N TYR A 47 1.43 -4.99 8.34
CA TYR A 47 0.04 -5.46 8.33
C TYR A 47 -0.17 -6.66 7.40
N ALA A 48 0.69 -6.84 6.40
CA ALA A 48 0.68 -7.89 5.40
C ALA A 48 1.25 -9.22 5.92
N LYS A 49 1.73 -9.25 7.17
CA LYS A 49 2.15 -10.48 7.86
C LYS A 49 0.95 -11.37 8.20
N GLN A 50 0.40 -12.00 7.16
CA GLN A 50 -0.29 -13.29 7.29
C GLN A 50 -0.17 -14.19 6.05
N GLN A 51 0.52 -13.78 4.97
CA GLN A 51 0.82 -14.65 3.83
C GLN A 51 2.23 -14.43 3.30
N ASN A 52 3.23 -15.07 3.93
CA ASN A 52 4.47 -15.53 3.31
C ASN A 52 5.36 -16.15 4.40
N ASN A 53 5.06 -17.39 4.74
CA ASN A 53 6.02 -18.30 5.37
C ASN A 53 5.95 -19.62 4.60
N GLU A 54 6.70 -19.70 3.51
CA GLU A 54 7.23 -20.96 2.97
C GLU A 54 8.70 -20.74 2.62
#